data_AF-A0AAV1C0H5-F1
#
_entry.id   AF-A0AAV1C0H5-F1
#
_cell.length_a   1.000
_cell.length_b   1.000
_cell.length_c   1.000
_cell.angle_alpha   90.00
_cell.angle_beta   90.00
_cell.angle_gamma   90.00
#
_symmetry.space_group_name_H-M   'P 1'
#
loop_
_entity.id
_entity.type
_entity.pdbx_description
1 polymer ?
#
loop_
_entity_poly.entity_id
_entity_poly.type
_entity_poly.pdbx_seq_one_letter_code
_entity_poly.pdbx_strand_id
1 'polypeptide(L)'
;MQNIVEVVAEKYKSIKQPKPEFHVFFNDHVNNDFNILFRGIPPNSDYFAAGVPGSFYSRVLPKGSLHLAHCSYALHWLSQVPKEIQDKNSPAYNKGKIHYTGTEKYVVKAYFDQFQRDMDVFLTSRALELVGGGLLIIQMPGLPSGETMFTMTGAGLLHAILGSSLMELAKSGIISEESVDSFNLPQYHPSMEELGKVIERNNNFTVEKVGILNHPMKDLPFDVQRTSLQVRAVMDMILTEHFGEHILDQLFVIYTRKLQENYDVFDKQIRKDADFFLVLKRKFH
;
A
#
# COMPACT_ATOMS: atom_id res chain seq x y z
N MET A 1 0.60 -6.71 -16.10
CA MET A 1 -0.30 -7.81 -16.53
C MET A 1 0.26 -8.63 -17.68
N GLN A 2 0.77 -8.01 -18.74
CA GLN A 2 1.37 -8.72 -19.88
C GLN A 2 2.35 -9.83 -19.48
N ASN A 3 3.34 -9.53 -18.62
CA ASN A 3 4.32 -10.53 -18.15
C ASN A 3 3.66 -11.76 -17.48
N ILE A 4 2.54 -11.58 -16.75
CA ILE A 4 1.83 -12.70 -16.12
C ILE A 4 1.18 -13.58 -17.19
N VAL A 5 0.49 -12.96 -18.15
CA VAL A 5 -0.16 -13.66 -19.28
C VAL A 5 0.87 -14.43 -20.10
N GLU A 6 2.01 -13.81 -20.40
CA GLU A 6 3.11 -14.43 -21.15
C GLU A 6 3.67 -15.65 -20.42
N VAL A 7 4.02 -15.51 -19.14
CA VAL A 7 4.57 -16.63 -18.33
C VAL A 7 3.57 -17.79 -18.24
N VAL A 8 2.28 -17.50 -18.08
CA VAL A 8 1.26 -18.56 -18.06
C VAL A 8 1.13 -19.20 -19.45
N ALA A 9 1.10 -18.43 -20.52
CA ALA A 9 1.05 -18.96 -21.88
C ALA A 9 2.27 -19.85 -22.22
N GLU A 10 3.46 -19.42 -21.83
CA GLU A 10 4.69 -20.20 -21.94
C GLU A 10 4.61 -21.51 -21.14
N LYS A 11 4.02 -21.47 -19.94
CA LYS A 11 3.80 -22.68 -19.14
C LYS A 11 2.90 -23.67 -19.87
N TYR A 12 1.79 -23.24 -20.45
CA TYR A 12 0.90 -24.10 -21.26
C TYR A 12 1.63 -24.70 -22.47
N LYS A 13 2.45 -23.89 -23.16
CA LYS A 13 3.31 -24.36 -24.26
C LYS A 13 4.29 -25.43 -23.81
N SER A 14 4.94 -25.24 -22.64
CA SER A 14 5.91 -26.20 -22.09
C SER A 14 5.30 -27.57 -21.76
N ILE A 15 4.03 -27.59 -21.35
CA ILE A 15 3.28 -28.82 -21.03
C ILE A 15 2.48 -29.34 -22.24
N LYS A 16 2.72 -28.78 -23.43
CA LYS A 16 2.09 -29.17 -24.71
C LYS A 16 0.55 -29.09 -24.67
N GLN A 17 0.01 -28.13 -23.92
CA GLN A 17 -1.42 -27.84 -23.87
C GLN A 17 -1.74 -26.60 -24.73
N PRO A 18 -2.96 -26.50 -25.30
CA PRO A 18 -3.36 -25.32 -26.06
C PRO A 18 -3.36 -24.09 -25.15
N LYS A 19 -2.95 -22.94 -25.70
CA LYS A 19 -3.00 -21.65 -25.00
C LYS A 19 -4.47 -21.35 -24.65
N PRO A 20 -4.81 -21.10 -23.37
CA PRO A 20 -6.16 -20.69 -23.01
C PRO A 20 -6.42 -19.24 -23.42
N GLU A 21 -7.69 -18.86 -23.45
CA GLU A 21 -8.05 -17.44 -23.47
C GLU A 21 -7.80 -16.81 -22.09
N PHE A 22 -7.35 -15.56 -22.08
CA PHE A 22 -7.06 -14.82 -20.85
C PHE A 22 -8.09 -13.71 -20.67
N HIS A 23 -8.69 -13.64 -19.48
CA HIS A 23 -9.56 -12.55 -19.07
C HIS A 23 -8.97 -11.87 -17.84
N VAL A 24 -8.59 -10.59 -17.98
CA VAL A 24 -7.94 -9.78 -16.96
C VAL A 24 -8.94 -8.77 -16.40
N PHE A 25 -9.10 -8.80 -15.08
CA PHE A 25 -9.89 -7.83 -14.33
C PHE A 25 -8.95 -6.81 -13.68
N PHE A 26 -9.18 -5.53 -13.96
CA PHE A 26 -8.52 -4.42 -13.28
C PHE A 26 -9.47 -3.88 -12.21
N ASN A 27 -9.14 -4.11 -10.94
CA ASN A 27 -9.95 -3.67 -9.80
C ASN A 27 -9.28 -2.48 -9.10
N ASP A 28 -10.07 -1.45 -8.79
CA ASP A 28 -9.68 -0.32 -7.97
C ASP A 28 -10.94 0.31 -7.33
N HIS A 29 -10.78 1.33 -6.49
CA HIS A 29 -11.88 2.11 -5.94
C HIS A 29 -12.77 2.69 -7.05
N VAL A 30 -14.04 2.94 -6.70
CA VAL A 30 -15.06 3.45 -7.65
C VAL A 30 -14.67 4.80 -8.24
N ASN A 31 -13.93 5.62 -7.50
CA ASN A 31 -13.45 6.94 -7.91
C ASN A 31 -12.13 6.91 -8.69
N ASN A 32 -11.51 5.75 -8.92
CA ASN A 32 -10.32 5.65 -9.75
C ASN A 32 -10.62 6.04 -11.21
N ASP A 33 -9.65 6.62 -11.91
CA ASP A 33 -9.80 7.01 -13.31
C ASP A 33 -9.64 5.80 -14.25
N PHE A 34 -10.70 5.00 -14.35
CA PHE A 34 -10.77 3.89 -15.31
C PHE A 34 -10.69 4.36 -16.77
N ASN A 35 -10.99 5.62 -17.08
CA ASN A 35 -10.88 6.11 -18.46
C ASN A 35 -9.43 6.21 -18.91
N ILE A 36 -8.54 6.70 -18.03
CA ILE A 36 -7.09 6.70 -18.29
C ILE A 36 -6.59 5.26 -18.43
N LEU A 37 -7.00 4.36 -17.53
CA LEU A 37 -6.63 2.95 -17.60
C LEU A 37 -7.02 2.34 -18.95
N PHE A 38 -8.29 2.47 -19.36
CA PHE A 38 -8.79 1.85 -20.60
C PHE A 38 -8.10 2.38 -21.86
N ARG A 39 -7.76 3.68 -21.89
CA ARG A 39 -6.96 4.26 -22.99
C ARG A 39 -5.52 3.74 -23.02
N GLY A 40 -4.99 3.31 -21.87
CA GLY A 40 -3.64 2.77 -21.73
C GLY A 40 -3.50 1.28 -22.05
N ILE A 41 -4.59 0.55 -22.27
CA ILE A 41 -4.55 -0.87 -22.62
C ILE A 41 -4.01 -1.00 -24.06
N PRO A 42 -2.93 -1.78 -24.30
CA PRO A 42 -2.40 -1.97 -25.64
C PRO A 42 -3.43 -2.63 -26.57
N PRO A 43 -3.61 -2.14 -27.81
CA PRO A 43 -4.62 -2.68 -28.74
C PRO A 43 -4.37 -4.14 -29.16
N ASN A 44 -3.11 -4.59 -29.09
CA ASN A 44 -2.70 -5.96 -29.43
C ASN A 44 -2.44 -6.80 -28.19
N SER A 45 -3.22 -6.62 -27.13
CA SER A 45 -3.11 -7.44 -25.93
C SER A 45 -3.61 -8.87 -26.18
N ASP A 46 -2.83 -9.85 -25.73
CA ASP A 46 -3.15 -11.28 -25.79
C ASP A 46 -4.21 -11.72 -24.76
N TYR A 47 -5.04 -10.78 -24.28
CA TYR A 47 -6.05 -10.98 -23.24
C TYR A 47 -7.23 -10.03 -23.42
N PHE A 48 -8.40 -10.46 -22.95
CA PHE A 48 -9.59 -9.62 -22.76
C PHE A 48 -9.47 -8.85 -21.44
N ALA A 49 -9.94 -7.61 -21.42
CA ALA A 49 -9.84 -6.73 -20.26
C ALA A 49 -11.20 -6.23 -19.79
N ALA A 50 -11.39 -6.17 -18.47
CA ALA A 50 -12.56 -5.56 -17.84
C ALA A 50 -12.13 -4.73 -16.61
N GLY A 51 -12.81 -3.60 -16.37
CA GLY A 51 -12.70 -2.85 -15.12
C GLY A 51 -13.69 -3.36 -14.09
N VAL A 52 -13.29 -3.41 -12.82
CA VAL A 52 -14.11 -3.84 -11.69
C VAL A 52 -14.05 -2.75 -10.61
N PRO A 53 -15.02 -1.82 -10.56
CA PRO A 53 -15.02 -0.76 -9.56
C PRO A 53 -15.49 -1.30 -8.20
N GLY A 54 -14.73 -1.04 -7.14
CA GLY A 54 -15.08 -1.41 -5.77
C GLY A 54 -13.86 -1.68 -4.90
N SER A 55 -13.99 -1.44 -3.59
CA SER A 55 -12.92 -1.72 -2.64
C SER A 55 -12.59 -3.22 -2.60
N PHE A 56 -11.30 -3.56 -2.65
CA PHE A 56 -10.85 -4.94 -2.45
C PHE A 56 -11.04 -5.44 -1.00
N TYR A 57 -11.41 -4.57 -0.05
CA TYR A 57 -11.94 -4.97 1.27
C TYR A 57 -13.42 -5.39 1.21
N SER A 58 -13.87 -5.87 0.06
CA SER A 58 -15.18 -6.47 -0.17
C SER A 58 -15.10 -7.52 -1.27
N ARG A 59 -16.20 -8.28 -1.45
CA ARG A 59 -16.39 -9.16 -2.60
C ARG A 59 -16.68 -8.32 -3.84
N VAL A 60 -15.89 -8.49 -4.88
CA VAL A 60 -16.02 -7.78 -6.16
C VAL A 60 -16.24 -8.74 -7.34
N LEU A 61 -16.06 -10.05 -7.12
CA LEU A 61 -16.25 -11.06 -8.16
C LEU A 61 -17.12 -12.26 -7.69
N PRO A 62 -17.69 -13.02 -8.64
CA PRO A 62 -18.37 -14.28 -8.35
C PRO A 62 -17.46 -15.30 -7.63
N LYS A 63 -18.08 -16.30 -7.01
CA LYS A 63 -17.34 -17.37 -6.32
C LYS A 63 -16.60 -18.23 -7.35
N GLY A 64 -15.31 -18.52 -7.10
CA GLY A 64 -14.52 -19.42 -7.93
C GLY A 64 -14.30 -18.94 -9.38
N SER A 65 -14.27 -17.63 -9.62
CA SER A 65 -14.06 -17.06 -10.95
C SER A 65 -12.61 -16.63 -11.22
N LEU A 66 -11.75 -16.57 -10.20
CA LEU A 66 -10.35 -16.18 -10.33
C LEU A 66 -9.40 -17.38 -10.24
N HIS A 67 -8.45 -17.47 -11.17
CA HIS A 67 -7.36 -18.44 -11.12
C HIS A 67 -6.09 -17.87 -10.47
N LEU A 68 -5.82 -16.59 -10.73
CA LEU A 68 -4.69 -15.84 -10.22
C LEU A 68 -5.13 -14.43 -9.85
N ALA A 69 -4.81 -14.00 -8.64
CA ALA A 69 -4.98 -12.64 -8.16
C ALA A 69 -3.59 -12.01 -7.93
N HIS A 70 -3.46 -10.72 -8.25
CA HIS A 70 -2.23 -9.96 -8.07
C HIS A 70 -2.56 -8.62 -7.42
N CYS A 71 -1.90 -8.30 -6.32
CA CYS A 71 -2.08 -7.06 -5.59
C CYS A 71 -0.70 -6.48 -5.27
N SER A 72 -0.36 -5.31 -5.82
CA SER A 72 0.93 -4.67 -5.60
C SER A 72 0.71 -3.25 -5.09
N TYR A 73 1.39 -2.90 -4.00
CA TYR A 73 1.39 -1.56 -3.40
C TYR A 73 -0.02 -1.02 -3.07
N ALA A 74 -0.93 -1.89 -2.65
CA ALA A 74 -2.29 -1.49 -2.27
C ALA A 74 -2.67 -1.89 -0.84
N LEU A 75 -2.28 -3.08 -0.36
CA LEU A 75 -2.71 -3.61 0.95
C LEU A 75 -2.15 -2.88 2.18
N HIS A 76 -1.22 -1.93 1.99
CA HIS A 76 -0.78 -1.07 3.08
C HIS A 76 -1.76 0.08 3.33
N TRP A 77 -2.67 0.37 2.40
CA TRP A 77 -3.77 1.30 2.59
C TRP A 77 -4.89 0.63 3.37
N LEU A 78 -5.26 1.22 4.50
CA LEU A 78 -6.35 0.77 5.35
C LEU A 78 -7.70 1.18 4.76
N SER A 79 -8.75 0.45 5.14
CA SER A 79 -10.12 0.81 4.75
C SER A 79 -10.57 2.14 5.34
N GLN A 80 -9.98 2.53 6.48
CA GLN A 80 -10.24 3.77 7.20
C GLN A 80 -9.13 4.07 8.20
N VAL A 81 -9.05 5.31 8.67
CA VAL A 81 -8.24 5.69 9.83
C VAL A 81 -8.81 4.99 11.10
N PRO A 82 -7.98 4.43 11.99
CA PRO A 82 -8.45 3.90 13.27
C PRO A 82 -9.19 4.98 14.07
N LYS A 83 -10.38 4.69 14.58
CA LYS A 83 -11.21 5.71 15.27
C LYS A 83 -10.54 6.19 16.56
N GLU A 84 -9.81 5.31 17.22
CA GLU A 84 -9.15 5.55 18.50
C GLU A 84 -8.03 6.58 18.40
N ILE A 85 -7.44 6.79 17.22
CA ILE A 85 -6.37 7.79 17.04
C ILE A 85 -6.90 9.19 16.72
N GLN A 86 -8.20 9.30 16.43
CA GLN A 86 -8.91 10.55 16.15
C GLN A 86 -9.65 11.07 17.40
N ASP A 87 -9.93 10.22 18.39
CA ASP A 87 -10.57 10.61 19.63
C ASP A 87 -9.58 11.29 20.58
N LYS A 88 -9.80 12.58 20.87
CA LYS A 88 -8.96 13.39 21.77
C LYS A 88 -8.86 12.84 23.20
N ASN A 89 -9.81 12.01 23.64
CA ASN A 89 -9.82 11.41 24.96
C ASN A 89 -9.12 10.04 25.02
N SER A 90 -8.76 9.49 23.85
CA SER A 90 -8.11 8.20 23.74
C SER A 90 -6.62 8.30 24.06
N PRO A 91 -6.02 7.31 24.76
CA PRO A 91 -4.56 7.22 24.90
C PRO A 91 -3.84 7.00 23.57
N ALA A 92 -4.57 6.66 22.50
CA ALA A 92 -4.06 6.52 21.14
C ALA A 92 -4.20 7.80 20.31
N TYR A 93 -4.69 8.92 20.85
CA TYR A 93 -4.83 10.17 20.09
C TYR A 93 -3.49 10.62 19.52
N ASN A 94 -3.39 10.73 18.18
CA ASN A 94 -2.11 10.94 17.50
C ASN A 94 -1.74 12.43 17.36
N LYS A 95 -1.66 13.13 18.49
CA LYS A 95 -1.41 14.57 18.51
C LYS A 95 -0.07 14.96 17.88
N GLY A 96 -0.07 15.98 17.03
CA GLY A 96 1.09 16.61 16.41
C GLY A 96 1.77 15.77 15.34
N LYS A 97 1.14 14.67 14.91
CA LYS A 97 1.67 13.71 13.94
C LYS A 97 0.55 13.27 13.01
N ILE A 98 0.94 12.84 11.81
CA ILE A 98 0.00 12.36 10.79
C ILE A 98 0.07 10.84 10.59
N HIS A 99 0.99 10.18 11.30
CA HIS A 99 1.22 8.74 11.22
C HIS A 99 1.97 8.25 12.47
N TYR A 100 2.21 6.94 12.60
CA TYR A 100 2.99 6.38 13.70
C TYR A 100 4.49 6.35 13.36
N THR A 101 5.35 6.33 14.38
CA THR A 101 6.81 6.16 14.19
C THR A 101 7.32 4.78 14.62
N GLY A 102 6.62 4.15 15.56
CA GLY A 102 7.00 2.89 16.19
C GLY A 102 7.15 3.00 17.72
N THR A 103 7.37 4.20 18.25
CA THR A 103 7.52 4.41 19.71
C THR A 103 6.19 4.52 20.44
N GLU A 104 5.13 4.95 19.75
CA GLU A 104 3.82 5.25 20.31
C GLU A 104 2.95 3.98 20.40
N LYS A 105 3.17 3.17 21.44
CA LYS A 105 2.54 1.84 21.59
C LYS A 105 1.03 1.82 21.32
N TYR A 106 0.26 2.78 21.82
CA TYR A 106 -1.19 2.83 21.62
C TYR A 106 -1.59 3.16 20.19
N VAL A 107 -0.88 4.09 19.54
CA VAL A 107 -1.11 4.48 18.13
C VAL A 107 -0.77 3.30 17.22
N VAL A 108 0.41 2.71 17.39
CA VAL A 108 0.86 1.53 16.61
C VAL A 108 -0.14 0.39 16.74
N LYS A 109 -0.59 0.10 17.97
CA LYS A 109 -1.60 -0.93 18.19
C LYS A 109 -2.91 -0.63 17.46
N ALA A 110 -3.41 0.60 17.51
CA ALA A 110 -4.66 0.97 16.83
C ALA A 110 -4.56 0.78 15.30
N TYR A 111 -3.45 1.19 14.69
CA TYR A 111 -3.19 0.93 13.27
C TYR A 111 -3.09 -0.56 12.96
N PHE A 112 -2.37 -1.34 13.77
CA PHE A 112 -2.25 -2.78 13.56
C PHE A 112 -3.61 -3.49 13.71
N ASP A 113 -4.40 -3.17 14.73
CA ASP A 113 -5.73 -3.74 14.92
C ASP A 113 -6.65 -3.48 13.71
N GLN A 114 -6.55 -2.28 13.10
CA GLN A 114 -7.29 -1.95 11.88
C GLN A 114 -6.79 -2.76 10.68
N PHE A 115 -5.46 -2.84 10.49
CA PHE A 115 -4.84 -3.66 9.45
C PHE A 115 -5.26 -5.13 9.54
N GLN A 116 -5.32 -5.70 10.74
CA GLN A 116 -5.73 -7.10 10.94
C GLN A 116 -7.18 -7.33 10.49
N ARG A 117 -8.09 -6.41 10.80
CA ARG A 117 -9.50 -6.48 10.35
C ARG A 117 -9.59 -6.41 8.83
N ASP A 118 -8.89 -5.44 8.25
CA ASP A 118 -8.89 -5.19 6.81
C ASP A 118 -8.33 -6.39 6.04
N MET A 119 -7.20 -6.93 6.50
CA MET A 119 -6.60 -8.13 5.89
C MET A 119 -7.46 -9.37 6.02
N ASP A 120 -8.16 -9.58 7.15
CA ASP A 120 -9.06 -10.73 7.30
C ASP A 120 -10.23 -10.65 6.30
N VAL A 121 -10.80 -9.47 6.10
CA VAL A 121 -11.86 -9.23 5.10
C VAL A 121 -11.33 -9.43 3.68
N PHE A 122 -10.14 -8.90 3.37
CA PHE A 122 -9.50 -9.08 2.07
C PHE A 122 -9.25 -10.56 1.78
N LEU A 123 -8.58 -11.28 2.67
CA LEU A 123 -8.25 -12.70 2.50
C LEU A 123 -9.52 -13.54 2.37
N THR A 124 -10.53 -13.32 3.23
CA THR A 124 -11.82 -14.02 3.15
C THR A 124 -12.53 -13.76 1.82
N SER A 125 -12.54 -12.52 1.33
CA SER A 125 -13.16 -12.17 0.05
C SER A 125 -12.44 -12.85 -1.12
N ARG A 126 -11.10 -12.77 -1.15
CA ARG A 126 -10.27 -13.43 -2.18
C ARG A 126 -10.40 -14.95 -2.13
N ALA A 127 -10.55 -15.53 -0.94
CA ALA A 127 -10.72 -16.96 -0.75
C ALA A 127 -12.04 -17.50 -1.34
N LEU A 128 -13.07 -16.68 -1.41
CA LEU A 128 -14.34 -17.03 -2.07
C LEU A 128 -14.24 -16.86 -3.58
N GLU A 129 -13.52 -15.85 -4.07
CA GLU A 129 -13.40 -15.55 -5.49
C GLU A 129 -12.42 -16.46 -6.23
N LEU A 130 -11.34 -16.90 -5.56
CA LEU A 130 -10.35 -17.80 -6.13
C LEU A 130 -10.89 -19.24 -6.21
N VAL A 131 -10.55 -19.93 -7.30
CA VAL A 131 -10.72 -21.39 -7.42
C VAL A 131 -9.83 -22.12 -6.40
N GLY A 132 -10.20 -23.36 -6.08
CA GLY A 132 -9.33 -24.24 -5.29
C GLY A 132 -7.96 -24.39 -5.95
N GLY A 133 -6.88 -24.12 -5.20
CA GLY A 133 -5.51 -24.12 -5.71
C GLY A 133 -5.11 -22.87 -6.50
N GLY A 134 -5.99 -21.88 -6.65
CA GLY A 134 -5.66 -20.59 -7.26
C GLY A 134 -4.60 -19.81 -6.46
N LEU A 135 -3.87 -18.92 -7.15
CA LEU A 135 -2.76 -18.18 -6.56
C LEU A 135 -3.14 -16.72 -6.26
N LEU A 136 -2.63 -16.20 -5.15
CA LEU A 136 -2.69 -14.78 -4.79
C LEU A 136 -1.27 -14.27 -4.56
N ILE A 137 -0.84 -13.35 -5.42
CA ILE A 137 0.47 -12.71 -5.34
C ILE A 137 0.29 -11.34 -4.72
N ILE A 138 0.99 -11.08 -3.61
CA ILE A 138 0.97 -9.80 -2.90
C ILE A 138 2.37 -9.19 -2.98
N GLN A 139 2.44 -7.89 -3.24
CA GLN A 139 3.63 -7.08 -3.08
C GLN A 139 3.25 -5.83 -2.29
N MET A 140 3.98 -5.48 -1.23
CA MET A 140 3.65 -4.30 -0.44
C MET A 140 4.85 -3.79 0.34
N PRO A 141 4.90 -2.49 0.65
CA PRO A 141 5.84 -1.96 1.61
C PRO A 141 5.46 -2.44 3.02
N GLY A 142 6.46 -2.70 3.84
CA GLY A 142 6.30 -3.16 5.21
C GLY A 142 7.47 -2.78 6.09
N LEU A 143 7.60 -3.45 7.23
CA LEU A 143 8.66 -3.23 8.20
C LEU A 143 9.74 -4.33 8.10
N PRO A 144 11.00 -3.99 7.78
CA PRO A 144 12.08 -4.96 7.67
C PRO A 144 12.23 -5.85 8.91
N SER A 145 12.69 -7.08 8.72
CA SER A 145 12.90 -8.02 9.82
C SER A 145 13.86 -7.44 10.88
N GLY A 146 13.48 -7.58 12.16
CA GLY A 146 14.22 -7.07 13.31
C GLY A 146 14.09 -5.56 13.54
N GLU A 147 13.42 -4.82 12.65
CA GLU A 147 13.14 -3.40 12.85
C GLU A 147 11.87 -3.19 13.66
N THR A 148 11.86 -2.19 14.54
CA THR A 148 10.69 -1.79 15.34
C THR A 148 10.28 -0.35 15.07
N MET A 149 11.18 0.44 14.49
CA MET A 149 10.99 1.84 14.16
C MET A 149 10.64 1.98 12.68
N PHE A 150 9.38 2.31 12.39
CA PHE A 150 8.92 2.53 11.02
C PHE A 150 9.67 3.68 10.34
N THR A 151 10.10 4.70 11.09
CA THR A 151 10.92 5.81 10.58
C THR A 151 12.31 5.40 10.07
N MET A 152 12.76 4.18 10.36
CA MET A 152 13.99 3.64 9.76
C MET A 152 13.78 3.13 8.33
N THR A 153 12.53 3.10 7.85
CA THR A 153 12.18 2.81 6.45
C THR A 153 12.05 4.11 5.65
N GLY A 154 12.19 4.01 4.32
CA GLY A 154 11.93 5.15 3.43
C GLY A 154 10.54 5.73 3.60
N ALA A 155 9.49 4.89 3.56
CA ALA A 155 8.11 5.33 3.72
C ALA A 155 7.87 6.04 5.06
N GLY A 156 8.36 5.48 6.16
CA GLY A 156 8.16 6.08 7.49
C GLY A 156 8.87 7.41 7.67
N LEU A 157 10.08 7.57 7.13
CA LEU A 157 10.76 8.86 7.17
C LEU A 157 10.06 9.90 6.28
N LEU A 158 9.57 9.50 5.10
CA LEU A 158 8.76 10.38 4.23
C LEU A 158 7.50 10.88 4.96
N HIS A 159 6.76 9.99 5.63
CA HIS A 159 5.57 10.36 6.40
C HIS A 159 5.90 11.29 7.57
N ALA A 160 6.99 11.03 8.29
CA ALA A 160 7.44 11.89 9.39
C ALA A 160 7.82 13.30 8.91
N ILE A 161 8.51 13.40 7.77
CA ILE A 161 8.85 14.70 7.17
C ILE A 161 7.60 15.41 6.65
N LEU A 162 6.62 14.69 6.11
CA LEU A 162 5.36 15.28 5.65
C LEU A 162 4.59 15.89 6.84
N GLY A 163 4.45 15.15 7.95
CA GLY A 163 3.85 15.66 9.17
C GLY A 163 4.59 16.87 9.74
N SER A 164 5.94 16.84 9.74
CA SER A 164 6.76 17.99 10.13
C SER A 164 6.56 19.20 9.21
N SER A 165 6.35 18.98 7.91
CA SER A 165 6.09 20.04 6.92
C SER A 165 4.73 20.70 7.16
N LEU A 166 3.68 19.91 7.42
CA LEU A 166 2.37 20.42 7.82
C LEU A 166 2.44 21.21 9.12
N MET A 167 3.17 20.72 10.13
CA MET A 167 3.37 21.47 11.38
C MET A 167 4.10 22.80 11.19
N GLU A 168 4.98 22.92 10.19
CA GLU A 168 5.62 24.19 9.86
C GLU A 168 4.65 25.19 9.23
N LEU A 169 3.74 24.73 8.36
CA LEU A 169 2.63 25.55 7.86
C LEU A 169 1.72 26.00 9.00
N ALA A 170 1.44 25.13 9.97
CA ALA A 170 0.63 25.45 11.14
C ALA A 170 1.27 26.54 12.00
N LYS A 171 2.57 26.41 12.30
CA LYS A 171 3.35 27.43 13.03
C LYS A 171 3.45 28.77 12.29
N SER A 172 3.34 28.74 10.96
CA SER A 172 3.32 29.94 10.12
C SER A 172 1.91 30.55 9.99
N GLY A 173 0.89 29.94 10.61
CA GLY A 173 -0.49 30.43 10.62
C GLY A 173 -1.28 30.16 9.33
N ILE A 174 -0.75 29.35 8.41
CA ILE A 174 -1.41 29.02 7.13
C ILE A 174 -2.54 28.00 7.36
N ILE A 175 -2.32 27.07 8.28
CA ILE A 175 -3.31 26.10 8.76
C ILE A 175 -3.33 26.09 10.29
N SER A 176 -4.31 25.43 10.90
CA SER A 176 -4.35 25.28 12.37
C SER A 176 -3.59 24.03 12.82
N GLU A 177 -3.02 24.04 14.03
CA GLU A 177 -2.44 22.81 14.61
C GLU A 177 -3.50 21.71 14.78
N GLU A 178 -4.74 22.08 15.11
CA GLU A 178 -5.87 21.13 15.20
C GLU A 178 -6.17 20.43 13.87
N SER A 179 -6.01 21.13 12.74
CA SER A 179 -6.16 20.52 11.41
C SER A 179 -5.09 19.45 11.15
N VAL A 180 -3.88 19.63 11.69
CA VAL A 180 -2.82 18.61 11.62
C VAL A 180 -3.11 17.46 12.59
N ASP A 181 -3.52 17.76 13.82
CA ASP A 181 -3.83 16.75 14.85
C ASP A 181 -4.99 15.82 14.46
N SER A 182 -5.94 16.31 13.64
CA SER A 182 -7.07 15.53 13.15
C SER A 182 -6.78 14.73 11.87
N PHE A 183 -5.67 15.03 11.18
CA PHE A 183 -5.26 14.35 9.95
C PHE A 183 -4.37 13.15 10.25
N ASN A 184 -4.73 11.98 9.73
CA ASN A 184 -3.94 10.77 9.86
C ASN A 184 -3.96 9.98 8.56
N LEU A 185 -2.79 9.50 8.13
CA LEU A 185 -2.66 8.66 6.93
C LEU A 185 -3.29 7.29 7.20
N PRO A 186 -4.26 6.82 6.40
CA PRO A 186 -4.89 5.52 6.57
C PRO A 186 -3.98 4.43 6.01
N GLN A 187 -2.79 4.25 6.60
CA GLN A 187 -1.81 3.27 6.15
C GLN A 187 -1.20 2.49 7.31
N TYR A 188 -0.90 1.22 7.08
CA TYR A 188 -0.09 0.39 7.97
C TYR A 188 0.90 -0.47 7.17
N HIS A 189 2.13 -0.51 7.65
CA HIS A 189 3.25 -1.22 7.06
C HIS A 189 3.62 -2.39 7.99
N PRO A 190 3.08 -3.59 7.76
CA PRO A 190 3.28 -4.73 8.64
C PRO A 190 4.70 -5.28 8.53
N SER A 191 5.16 -5.92 9.59
CA SER A 191 6.28 -6.85 9.50
C SER A 191 5.85 -8.17 8.86
N MET A 192 6.82 -8.96 8.38
CA MET A 192 6.54 -10.29 7.83
C MET A 192 5.97 -11.26 8.87
N GLU A 193 6.35 -11.10 10.14
CA GLU A 193 5.79 -11.89 11.24
C GLU A 193 4.30 -11.59 11.46
N GLU A 194 3.95 -10.29 11.50
CA GLU A 194 2.56 -9.86 11.64
C GLU A 194 1.70 -10.35 10.48
N LEU A 195 2.19 -10.22 9.25
CA LEU A 195 1.49 -10.67 8.06
C LEU A 195 1.31 -12.19 8.05
N GLY A 196 2.33 -12.94 8.47
CA GLY A 196 2.25 -14.40 8.66
C GLY A 196 1.14 -14.79 9.64
N LYS A 197 1.10 -14.16 10.82
CA LYS A 197 0.06 -14.42 11.84
C LYS A 197 -1.36 -14.15 11.32
N VAL A 198 -1.54 -13.08 10.55
CA VAL A 198 -2.85 -12.72 9.97
C VAL A 198 -3.30 -13.76 8.94
N ILE A 199 -2.39 -14.21 8.07
CA ILE A 199 -2.68 -15.24 7.07
C ILE A 199 -2.99 -16.58 7.73
N GLU A 200 -2.19 -16.98 8.72
CA GLU A 200 -2.40 -18.22 9.48
C GLU A 200 -3.76 -18.21 10.19
N ARG A 201 -4.11 -17.10 10.86
CA ARG A 201 -5.38 -16.94 11.54
C ARG A 201 -6.58 -17.03 10.59
N ASN A 202 -6.50 -16.41 9.41
CA ASN A 202 -7.58 -16.49 8.41
C ASN A 202 -7.73 -17.91 7.82
N ASN A 203 -6.64 -18.67 7.78
CA ASN A 203 -6.59 -20.10 7.47
C ASN A 203 -7.06 -20.51 6.06
N ASN A 204 -7.42 -19.56 5.18
CA ASN A 204 -7.89 -19.86 3.82
C ASN A 204 -6.77 -20.18 2.81
N PHE A 205 -5.52 -19.84 3.12
CA PHE A 205 -4.40 -19.94 2.18
C PHE A 205 -3.21 -20.69 2.79
N THR A 206 -2.42 -21.35 1.94
CA THR A 206 -1.05 -21.77 2.25
C THR A 206 -0.07 -20.73 1.74
N VAL A 207 1.02 -20.51 2.47
CA VAL A 207 2.12 -19.65 2.03
C VAL A 207 3.07 -20.49 1.19
N GLU A 208 3.14 -20.24 -0.12
CA GLU A 208 4.01 -20.97 -1.05
C GLU A 208 5.39 -20.33 -1.13
N LYS A 209 5.45 -19.00 -1.08
CA LYS A 209 6.70 -18.26 -1.14
C LYS A 209 6.57 -16.92 -0.44
N VAL A 210 7.68 -16.49 0.14
CA VAL A 210 7.82 -15.24 0.84
C VAL A 210 9.21 -14.67 0.56
N GLY A 211 9.33 -13.35 0.47
CA GLY A 211 10.64 -12.73 0.32
C GLY A 211 10.61 -11.21 0.25
N ILE A 212 11.81 -10.65 0.08
CA ILE A 212 12.05 -9.23 -0.08
C ILE A 212 12.26 -8.94 -1.57
N LEU A 213 11.66 -7.86 -2.06
CA LEU A 213 11.88 -7.37 -3.41
C LEU A 213 13.12 -6.47 -3.45
N ASN A 214 14.02 -6.74 -4.39
CA ASN A 214 15.13 -5.85 -4.68
C ASN A 214 14.65 -4.77 -5.66
N HIS A 215 14.38 -3.58 -5.14
CA HIS A 215 13.96 -2.46 -5.98
C HIS A 215 15.07 -2.10 -6.99
N PRO A 216 14.79 -1.98 -8.30
CA PRO A 216 15.83 -1.73 -9.31
C PRO A 216 16.63 -0.43 -9.10
N MET A 217 16.05 0.53 -8.39
CA MET A 217 16.68 1.83 -8.10
C MET A 217 17.36 1.88 -6.72
N LYS A 218 17.50 0.74 -6.02
CA LYS A 218 18.03 0.69 -4.65
C LYS A 218 19.43 1.30 -4.51
N ASP A 219 20.29 1.07 -5.50
CA ASP A 219 21.69 1.50 -5.49
C ASP A 219 21.91 2.85 -6.19
N LEU A 220 20.84 3.48 -6.68
CA LEU A 220 20.92 4.84 -7.21
C LEU A 220 20.91 5.86 -6.05
N PRO A 221 21.55 7.02 -6.24
CA PRO A 221 21.48 8.11 -5.27
C PRO A 221 20.03 8.54 -5.02
N PHE A 222 19.75 8.96 -3.79
CA PHE A 222 18.44 9.49 -3.43
C PHE A 222 18.08 10.71 -4.30
N ASP A 223 16.92 10.66 -4.95
CA ASP A 223 16.45 11.72 -5.83
C ASP A 223 15.37 12.54 -5.12
N VAL A 224 15.77 13.67 -4.54
CA VAL A 224 14.91 14.54 -3.73
C VAL A 224 13.69 15.03 -4.52
N GLN A 225 13.90 15.51 -5.74
CA GLN A 225 12.84 16.11 -6.55
C GLN A 225 11.84 15.06 -7.02
N ARG A 226 12.33 13.94 -7.56
CA ARG A 226 11.46 12.84 -7.99
C ARG A 226 10.66 12.27 -6.82
N THR A 227 11.30 12.12 -5.66
CA THR A 227 10.62 11.61 -4.45
C THR A 227 9.54 12.57 -3.95
N SER A 228 9.81 13.87 -3.95
CA SER A 228 8.82 14.89 -3.58
C SER A 228 7.60 14.85 -4.50
N LEU A 229 7.82 14.79 -5.82
CA LEU A 229 6.75 14.68 -6.82
C LEU A 229 5.95 13.37 -6.69
N GLN A 230 6.63 12.25 -6.42
CA GLN A 230 5.97 10.97 -6.18
C GLN A 230 5.06 11.04 -4.95
N VAL A 231 5.55 11.57 -3.83
CA VAL A 231 4.74 11.70 -2.60
C VAL A 231 3.56 12.64 -2.82
N ARG A 232 3.75 13.74 -3.56
CA ARG A 232 2.64 14.62 -3.97
C ARG A 232 1.59 13.84 -4.75
N ALA A 233 1.97 13.14 -5.81
CA ALA A 233 1.02 12.37 -6.61
C ALA A 233 0.24 11.32 -5.81
N VAL A 234 0.86 10.70 -4.80
CA VAL A 234 0.23 9.69 -3.94
C VAL A 234 -0.71 10.33 -2.91
N MET A 235 -0.32 11.46 -2.32
CA MET A 235 -1.02 12.06 -1.18
C MET A 235 -1.96 13.21 -1.56
N ASP A 236 -1.95 13.67 -2.82
CA ASP A 236 -2.67 14.86 -3.29
C ASP A 236 -4.14 14.82 -2.88
N MET A 237 -4.85 13.76 -3.25
CA MET A 237 -6.29 13.62 -3.01
C MET A 237 -6.64 13.76 -1.51
N ILE A 238 -5.95 13.02 -0.64
CA ILE A 238 -6.25 13.02 0.81
C ILE A 238 -5.82 14.32 1.50
N LEU A 239 -4.76 14.97 1.01
CA LEU A 239 -4.33 16.27 1.52
C LEU A 239 -5.29 17.37 1.08
N THR A 240 -5.72 17.35 -0.18
CA THR A 240 -6.70 18.29 -0.75
C THR A 240 -8.05 18.16 -0.07
N GLU A 241 -8.53 16.94 0.19
CA GLU A 241 -9.80 16.71 0.88
C GLU A 241 -9.80 17.30 2.30
N HIS A 242 -8.69 17.18 3.04
CA HIS A 242 -8.63 17.60 4.44
C HIS A 242 -8.19 19.06 4.64
N PHE A 243 -7.18 19.51 3.92
CA PHE A 243 -6.57 20.84 4.08
C PHE A 243 -6.93 21.82 2.96
N GLY A 244 -7.46 21.34 1.83
CA GLY A 244 -7.74 22.14 0.64
C GLY A 244 -6.53 22.26 -0.30
N GLU A 245 -6.80 22.35 -1.59
CA GLU A 245 -5.79 22.40 -2.67
C GLU A 245 -4.79 23.55 -2.51
N HIS A 246 -5.24 24.68 -1.96
CA HIS A 246 -4.46 25.91 -1.79
C HIS A 246 -3.18 25.76 -0.95
N ILE A 247 -3.06 24.71 -0.13
CA ILE A 247 -1.84 24.48 0.68
C ILE A 247 -0.77 23.65 -0.03
N LEU A 248 -1.10 22.94 -1.11
CA LEU A 248 -0.24 21.89 -1.66
C LEU A 248 1.10 22.42 -2.16
N ASP A 249 1.09 23.52 -2.91
CA ASP A 249 2.33 24.06 -3.48
C ASP A 249 3.30 24.50 -2.37
N GLN A 250 2.80 25.20 -1.35
CA GLN A 250 3.63 25.64 -0.22
C GLN A 250 4.10 24.46 0.63
N LEU A 251 3.22 23.48 0.87
CA LEU A 251 3.56 22.25 1.57
C LEU A 251 4.72 21.52 0.89
N PHE A 252 4.64 21.33 -0.43
CA PHE A 252 5.65 20.57 -1.15
C PHE A 252 6.96 21.34 -1.38
N VAL A 253 6.95 22.68 -1.33
CA VAL A 253 8.18 23.47 -1.23
C VAL A 253 8.91 23.17 0.10
N ILE A 254 8.19 23.22 1.22
CA ILE A 254 8.74 22.92 2.55
C ILE A 254 9.20 21.45 2.62
N TYR A 255 8.36 20.54 2.12
CA TYR A 255 8.65 19.10 2.10
C TYR A 255 9.94 18.80 1.33
N THR A 256 10.08 19.34 0.11
CA THR A 256 11.28 19.16 -0.72
C THR A 256 12.54 19.68 -0.03
N ARG A 257 12.45 20.85 0.63
CA ARG A 257 13.56 21.39 1.43
C ARG A 257 13.94 20.45 2.57
N LYS A 258 12.97 19.92 3.33
CA LYS A 258 13.24 18.98 4.42
C LYS A 258 13.78 17.63 3.95
N LEU A 259 13.36 17.15 2.78
CA LEU A 259 13.98 15.99 2.14
C LEU A 259 15.46 16.25 1.84
N GLN A 260 15.80 17.43 1.32
CA GLN A 260 17.18 17.82 1.04
C GLN A 260 18.03 17.91 2.32
N GLU A 261 17.47 18.42 3.41
CA GLU A 261 18.12 18.46 4.74
C GLU A 261 18.38 17.06 5.31
N ASN A 262 17.58 16.06 4.92
CA ASN A 262 17.70 14.67 5.35
C ASN A 262 18.28 13.76 4.26
N TYR A 263 18.94 14.33 3.24
CA TYR A 263 19.45 13.58 2.09
C TYR A 263 20.31 12.38 2.51
N ASP A 264 21.29 12.59 3.39
CA ASP A 264 22.22 11.53 3.81
C ASP A 264 21.51 10.40 4.55
N VAL A 265 20.41 10.68 5.25
CA VAL A 265 19.63 9.66 5.94
C VAL A 265 18.93 8.76 4.93
N PHE A 266 18.27 9.34 3.92
CA PHE A 266 17.62 8.59 2.83
C PHE A 266 18.62 7.81 1.96
N ASP A 267 19.76 8.41 1.66
CA ASP A 267 20.72 7.84 0.73
C ASP A 267 21.48 6.65 1.36
N LYS A 268 21.83 6.78 2.66
CA LYS A 268 22.82 5.90 3.31
C LYS A 268 22.33 5.16 4.55
N GLN A 269 21.33 5.66 5.27
CA GLN A 269 21.00 5.17 6.62
C GLN A 269 19.70 4.38 6.69
N ILE A 270 18.68 4.74 5.90
CA ILE A 270 17.41 4.02 5.91
C ILE A 270 17.55 2.60 5.38
N ARG A 271 16.67 1.73 5.85
CA ARG A 271 16.49 0.37 5.35
C ARG A 271 15.89 0.39 3.95
N LYS A 272 16.56 -0.29 3.01
CA LYS A 272 16.14 -0.43 1.61
C LYS A 272 15.53 -1.80 1.29
N ASP A 273 15.24 -2.60 2.31
CA ASP A 273 14.72 -3.96 2.27
C ASP A 273 13.31 -4.06 2.87
N ALA A 274 12.51 -3.00 2.69
CA ALA A 274 11.17 -2.84 3.22
C ALA A 274 10.05 -3.29 2.27
N ASP A 275 10.39 -3.72 1.05
CA ASP A 275 9.41 -4.21 0.08
C ASP A 275 9.32 -5.72 0.13
N PHE A 276 8.12 -6.24 0.37
CA PHE A 276 7.89 -7.67 0.49
C PHE A 276 7.07 -8.20 -0.66
N PHE A 277 7.22 -9.50 -0.92
CA PHE A 277 6.29 -10.26 -1.72
C PHE A 277 5.87 -11.56 -1.04
N LEU A 278 4.64 -11.96 -1.30
CA LEU A 278 4.06 -13.22 -0.84
C LEU A 278 3.35 -13.89 -2.02
N VAL A 279 3.51 -15.20 -2.10
CA VAL A 279 2.72 -16.05 -3.00
C VAL A 279 1.91 -16.98 -2.11
N LEU A 280 0.60 -16.79 -2.15
CA LEU A 280 -0.38 -17.55 -1.40
C LEU A 280 -1.13 -18.48 -2.34
N LYS A 281 -1.51 -19.66 -1.87
CA LYS A 281 -2.32 -20.61 -2.62
C LYS A 281 -3.60 -20.93 -1.87
N ARG A 282 -4.73 -20.85 -2.57
CA ARG A 282 -6.05 -21.12 -2.00
C ARG A 282 -6.17 -22.59 -1.64
N LYS A 283 -6.50 -22.90 -0.38
CA LYS A 283 -6.79 -24.27 0.06
C LYS A 283 -8.05 -24.82 -0.61
N PHE A 284 -8.05 -26.13 -0.85
CA PHE A 284 -9.24 -26.87 -1.26
C PHE A 284 -10.01 -27.21 0.02
N HIS A 285 -11.12 -26.51 0.28
CA HIS A 285 -12.08 -26.89 1.32
C HIS A 285 -13.29 -27.56 0.69
#